data_AF-A0A5D2YW15-F1
#
_entry.id   AF-A0A5D2YW15-F1
#
_cell.length_a   1.000
_cell.length_b   1.000
_cell.length_c   1.000
_cell.angle_alpha   90.00
_cell.angle_beta   90.00
_cell.angle_gamma   90.00
#
_symmetry.space_group_name_H-M   'P 1'
#
loop_
_entity.id
_entity.type
_entity.pdbx_description
1 polymer ?
#
loop_
_entity_poly.entity_id
_entity_poly.type
_entity_poly.pdbx_seq_one_letter_code
_entity_poly.pdbx_strand_id
1 'polypeptide(L)'
;MENQSPLQNGALESAVGNGGRSGDGSALIFLGTGCSSAVPNAMCLIQPSDPPCQVCSQSLSTPPIILLIEEILMCNTSLLIDYCSSDGIRNYIIIDVGKTFREQVLRWFTFHKIPRVDSIVLTHEHADAILGLDDIRAIQPHSPTNDIDPTAIYLTRHSMDSIATKFPYLVQKKLREGQEVRRVAQLDWKIIEEHYDKPFVASGLKFFPLPVMHGEDYLCLGYLFGEKCKVAYISDVSRFPSNTEYVISKNGAGQLDLLILDCLYK
;
A
#
# COMPACT_ATOMS: atom_id res chain seq x y z
N MET A 1 -61.92 -20.95 -9.46
CA MET A 1 -60.80 -20.73 -10.41
C MET A 1 -60.47 -19.26 -10.35
N GLU A 2 -59.34 -18.76 -9.88
CA GLU A 2 -58.13 -19.30 -9.29
C GLU A 2 -57.58 -18.23 -8.35
N ASN A 3 -57.04 -18.66 -7.21
CA ASN A 3 -56.31 -17.83 -6.26
C ASN A 3 -55.05 -17.25 -6.93
N GLN A 4 -54.85 -15.94 -6.82
CA GLN A 4 -53.53 -15.35 -7.06
C GLN A 4 -52.63 -15.67 -5.87
N SER A 5 -51.73 -16.62 -6.07
CA SER A 5 -50.57 -16.86 -5.23
C SER A 5 -49.47 -15.83 -5.57
N PRO A 6 -48.76 -15.29 -4.58
CA PRO A 6 -47.57 -14.50 -4.82
C PRO A 6 -46.42 -15.42 -5.28
N LEU A 7 -45.76 -15.02 -6.37
CA LEU A 7 -44.60 -15.71 -6.93
C LEU A 7 -43.53 -15.89 -5.86
N GLN A 8 -43.14 -17.15 -5.70
CA GLN A 8 -42.16 -17.65 -4.74
C GLN A 8 -40.76 -17.08 -4.99
N ASN A 9 -40.10 -16.77 -3.88
CA ASN A 9 -38.65 -16.58 -3.78
C ASN A 9 -37.92 -17.77 -4.41
N GLY A 10 -37.39 -17.57 -5.61
CA GLY A 10 -36.35 -18.43 -6.16
C GLY A 10 -35.06 -18.15 -5.41
N ALA A 11 -34.66 -19.10 -4.57
CA ALA A 11 -33.33 -19.12 -3.96
C ALA A 11 -32.28 -19.07 -5.08
N LEU A 12 -31.59 -17.93 -5.20
CA LEU A 12 -30.27 -17.92 -5.82
C LEU A 12 -29.34 -18.58 -4.80
N GLU A 13 -29.24 -19.90 -4.88
CA GLU A 13 -28.24 -20.64 -4.14
C GLU A 13 -26.87 -20.05 -4.45
N SER A 14 -26.20 -19.70 -3.37
CA SER A 14 -24.87 -19.14 -3.28
C SER A 14 -23.85 -20.06 -3.97
N ALA A 15 -23.55 -19.78 -5.24
CA ALA A 15 -22.28 -20.14 -5.85
C ALA A 15 -21.22 -19.07 -5.53
N VAL A 16 -21.12 -18.67 -4.26
CA VAL A 16 -19.90 -18.02 -3.77
C VAL A 16 -18.93 -19.16 -3.56
N GLY A 17 -18.23 -19.53 -4.63
CA GLY A 17 -17.09 -20.43 -4.58
C GLY A 17 -16.21 -19.99 -3.42
N ASN A 18 -16.08 -20.88 -2.44
CA ASN A 18 -15.28 -20.71 -1.24
C ASN A 18 -13.79 -20.81 -1.64
N GLY A 19 -13.33 -19.91 -2.50
CA GLY A 19 -11.93 -19.67 -2.79
C GLY A 19 -11.34 -18.86 -1.65
N GLY A 20 -11.33 -19.41 -0.45
CA GLY A 20 -10.31 -19.02 0.51
C GLY A 20 -8.99 -19.47 -0.12
N ARG A 21 -8.09 -18.55 -0.45
CA ARG A 21 -6.71 -18.93 -0.75
C ARG A 21 -6.09 -19.40 0.56
N SER A 22 -6.38 -20.65 0.93
CA SER A 22 -5.61 -21.45 1.86
C SER A 22 -4.31 -21.88 1.16
N GLY A 23 -3.58 -20.92 0.60
CA GLY A 23 -2.28 -21.17 0.03
C GLY A 23 -1.25 -21.10 1.15
N ASP A 24 -0.49 -22.16 1.37
CA ASP A 24 0.61 -22.21 2.35
C ASP A 24 1.76 -21.20 2.06
N GLY A 25 1.61 -20.35 1.04
CA GLY A 25 2.61 -19.39 0.58
C GLY A 25 2.28 -17.95 0.96
N SER A 26 3.33 -17.13 0.97
CA SER A 26 3.20 -15.67 0.94
C SER A 26 2.86 -15.18 -0.46
N ALA A 27 2.23 -14.01 -0.56
CA ALA A 27 1.90 -13.38 -1.83
C ALA A 27 2.21 -11.88 -1.83
N LEU A 28 2.47 -11.35 -3.03
CA LEU A 28 2.60 -9.93 -3.29
C LEU A 28 1.37 -9.47 -4.09
N ILE A 29 0.71 -8.42 -3.61
CA ILE A 29 -0.48 -7.83 -4.23
C ILE A 29 -0.17 -6.36 -4.51
N PHE A 30 -0.10 -6.01 -5.78
CA PHE A 30 0.08 -4.62 -6.21
C PHE A 30 -1.23 -3.87 -5.99
N LEU A 31 -1.25 -3.00 -4.97
CA LEU A 31 -2.43 -2.20 -4.66
C LEU A 31 -2.58 -1.03 -5.64
N GLY A 32 -1.45 -0.48 -6.09
CA GLY A 32 -1.40 0.47 -7.17
C GLY A 32 -0.03 0.50 -7.83
N THR A 33 -0.02 0.89 -9.10
CA THR A 33 1.15 0.93 -10.00
C THR A 33 1.21 2.24 -10.80
N GLY A 34 0.35 3.20 -10.46
CA GLY A 34 0.30 4.51 -11.10
C GLY A 34 1.24 5.51 -10.46
N CYS A 35 1.52 6.60 -11.17
CA CYS A 35 2.36 7.68 -10.65
C CYS A 35 1.67 8.49 -9.54
N SER A 36 2.33 9.55 -9.07
CA SER A 36 1.81 10.44 -8.03
C SER A 36 0.42 10.99 -8.33
N SER A 37 0.08 11.23 -9.60
CA SER A 37 -1.24 11.74 -10.01
C SER A 37 -2.32 10.67 -10.18
N ALA A 38 -1.97 9.38 -10.05
CA ALA A 38 -2.78 8.25 -10.50
C ALA A 38 -3.13 8.33 -12.00
N VAL A 39 -3.72 7.26 -12.53
CA VAL A 39 -4.25 7.21 -13.91
C VAL A 39 -5.72 6.82 -13.83
N PRO A 40 -6.65 7.54 -14.50
CA PRO A 40 -6.41 8.65 -15.43
C PRO A 40 -5.95 9.94 -14.74
N ASN A 41 -5.13 10.74 -15.44
CA ASN A 41 -4.78 12.07 -14.98
C ASN A 41 -5.96 13.03 -15.21
N ALA A 42 -6.42 13.70 -14.15
CA ALA A 42 -7.56 14.60 -14.23
C ALA A 42 -7.41 15.70 -15.29
N MET A 43 -6.20 16.30 -15.42
CA MET A 43 -5.93 17.34 -16.42
C MET A 43 -6.09 16.81 -17.85
N CYS A 44 -5.65 15.59 -18.13
CA CYS A 44 -5.83 14.98 -19.45
C CYS A 44 -7.30 14.82 -19.85
N LEU A 45 -8.21 14.75 -18.88
CA LEU A 45 -9.65 14.61 -19.13
C LEU A 45 -10.38 15.97 -19.22
N ILE A 46 -10.04 16.91 -18.34
CA ILE A 46 -10.70 18.23 -18.33
C ILE A 46 -10.14 19.20 -19.37
N GLN A 47 -8.89 18.99 -19.80
CA GLN A 47 -8.22 19.75 -20.85
C GLN A 47 -7.47 18.78 -21.78
N PRO A 48 -8.20 18.03 -22.63
CA PRO A 48 -7.58 17.04 -23.50
C PRO A 48 -6.65 17.70 -24.51
N SER A 49 -5.51 17.05 -24.77
CA SER A 49 -4.59 17.40 -25.85
C SER A 49 -5.21 17.11 -27.23
N ASP A 50 -4.55 17.55 -28.30
CA ASP A 50 -4.89 17.17 -29.68
C ASP A 50 -3.69 16.47 -30.35
N PRO A 51 -3.75 15.13 -30.55
CA PRO A 51 -4.85 14.23 -30.21
C PRO A 51 -4.97 13.98 -28.69
N PRO A 52 -6.16 13.58 -28.17
CA PRO A 52 -6.34 13.27 -26.75
C PRO A 52 -5.46 12.09 -26.29
N CYS A 53 -5.01 12.15 -25.04
CA CYS A 53 -4.31 11.02 -24.42
C CYS A 53 -5.17 9.75 -24.48
N GLN A 54 -4.70 8.73 -25.20
CA GLN A 54 -5.46 7.50 -25.42
C GLN A 54 -5.77 6.77 -24.10
N VAL A 55 -4.78 6.64 -23.21
CA VAL A 55 -4.95 5.94 -21.93
C VAL A 55 -5.96 6.64 -21.03
N CYS A 56 -5.85 7.96 -20.86
CA CYS A 56 -6.79 8.69 -20.02
C CYS A 56 -8.18 8.72 -20.65
N SER A 57 -8.32 9.02 -21.95
CA SER A 57 -9.63 9.15 -22.58
C SER A 57 -10.43 7.83 -22.62
N GLN A 58 -9.76 6.69 -22.69
CA GLN A 58 -10.39 5.37 -22.53
C GLN A 58 -11.14 5.25 -21.20
N SER A 59 -10.65 5.91 -20.14
CA SER A 59 -11.29 5.84 -18.82
C SER A 59 -12.73 6.37 -18.80
N LEU A 60 -13.09 7.25 -19.74
CA LEU A 60 -14.42 7.87 -19.81
C LEU A 60 -15.46 6.96 -20.47
N SER A 61 -15.02 6.06 -21.36
CA SER A 61 -15.92 5.24 -22.20
C SER A 61 -16.00 3.79 -21.72
N THR A 62 -15.10 3.39 -20.84
CA THR A 62 -15.00 2.02 -20.36
C THR A 62 -15.78 1.84 -19.04
N PRO A 63 -16.69 0.85 -18.95
CA PRO A 63 -17.39 0.54 -17.72
C PRO A 63 -16.41 0.32 -16.55
N PRO A 64 -16.77 0.71 -15.31
CA PRO A 64 -15.88 0.60 -14.16
C PRO A 64 -15.28 -0.80 -13.99
N ILE A 65 -16.05 -1.86 -14.23
CA ILE A 65 -15.54 -3.23 -14.10
C ILE A 65 -14.47 -3.60 -15.13
N ILE A 66 -14.51 -3.00 -16.32
CA ILE A 66 -13.53 -3.24 -17.39
C ILE A 66 -12.27 -2.41 -17.14
N LEU A 67 -12.39 -1.18 -16.61
CA LEU A 67 -11.23 -0.39 -16.14
C LEU A 67 -10.38 -1.15 -15.13
N LEU A 68 -11.01 -2.00 -14.32
CA LEU A 68 -10.35 -2.82 -13.31
C LEU A 68 -9.62 -4.03 -13.92
N ILE A 69 -10.11 -4.57 -15.02
CA ILE A 69 -9.52 -5.73 -15.71
C ILE A 69 -8.41 -5.29 -16.66
N GLU A 70 -8.60 -4.16 -17.33
CA GLU A 70 -7.66 -3.63 -18.33
C GLU A 70 -6.58 -2.71 -17.75
N GLU A 71 -6.51 -2.60 -16.42
CA GLU A 71 -5.49 -1.80 -15.70
C GLU A 71 -5.43 -0.31 -16.10
N ILE A 72 -6.51 0.23 -16.68
CA ILE A 72 -6.60 1.64 -17.10
C ILE A 72 -6.71 2.57 -15.88
N LEU A 73 -7.31 2.08 -14.79
CA LEU A 73 -7.39 2.80 -13.51
C LEU A 73 -6.25 2.35 -12.59
N MET A 74 -5.23 3.20 -12.45
CA MET A 74 -4.04 2.95 -11.68
C MET A 74 -3.99 3.87 -10.45
N CYS A 75 -4.24 3.30 -9.27
CA CYS A 75 -4.01 3.96 -7.98
C CYS A 75 -2.53 4.32 -7.77
N ASN A 76 -2.24 5.20 -6.80
CA ASN A 76 -0.86 5.49 -6.39
C ASN A 76 -0.10 4.22 -6.03
N THR A 77 1.20 4.22 -6.28
CA THR A 77 2.10 3.11 -5.99
C THR A 77 1.97 2.62 -4.56
N SER A 78 1.69 1.32 -4.38
CA SER A 78 1.63 0.66 -3.08
C SER A 78 1.65 -0.85 -3.26
N LEU A 79 2.29 -1.55 -2.32
CA LEU A 79 2.43 -3.01 -2.33
C LEU A 79 1.91 -3.59 -1.02
N LEU A 80 1.03 -4.58 -1.11
CA LEU A 80 0.66 -5.42 0.03
C LEU A 80 1.41 -6.75 -0.03
N ILE A 81 2.01 -7.12 1.09
CA ILE A 81 2.65 -8.40 1.33
C ILE A 81 1.75 -9.20 2.26
N ASP A 82 1.11 -10.23 1.71
CA ASP A 82 0.43 -11.28 2.47
C ASP A 82 1.50 -12.29 2.90
N TYR A 83 2.04 -12.09 4.09
CA TYR A 83 3.16 -12.86 4.63
C TYR A 83 2.67 -14.01 5.50
N CYS A 84 3.06 -15.23 5.13
CA CYS A 84 2.83 -16.44 5.91
C CYS A 84 4.17 -16.88 6.53
N SER A 85 4.29 -16.80 7.86
CA SER A 85 5.48 -17.23 8.59
C SER A 85 5.52 -18.76 8.76
N SER A 86 6.67 -19.29 9.16
CA SER A 86 6.90 -20.74 9.30
C SER A 86 6.02 -21.42 10.36
N ASP A 87 5.50 -20.65 11.32
CA ASP A 87 4.56 -21.08 12.34
C ASP A 87 3.09 -21.04 11.88
N GLY A 88 2.83 -20.66 10.62
CA GLY A 88 1.50 -20.59 10.03
C GLY A 88 0.74 -19.31 10.38
N ILE A 89 1.36 -18.35 11.07
CA ILE A 89 0.76 -17.04 11.32
C ILE A 89 0.77 -16.22 10.01
N ARG A 90 -0.36 -15.58 9.72
CA ARG A 90 -0.52 -14.73 8.53
C ARG A 90 -0.62 -13.27 8.92
N ASN A 91 0.27 -12.47 8.34
CA ASN A 91 0.37 -11.03 8.56
C ASN A 91 0.29 -10.27 7.23
N TYR A 92 -0.33 -9.11 7.25
CA TYR A 92 -0.51 -8.22 6.11
C TYR A 92 0.29 -6.95 6.31
N ILE A 93 1.35 -6.81 5.53
CA ILE A 93 2.28 -5.68 5.60
C ILE A 93 2.09 -4.85 4.34
N ILE A 94 1.84 -3.56 4.49
CA ILE A 94 1.69 -2.65 3.34
C ILE A 94 2.91 -1.74 3.23
N ILE A 95 3.38 -1.54 2.00
CA ILE A 95 4.36 -0.52 1.66
C ILE A 95 3.61 0.65 1.03
N ASP A 96 3.70 1.81 1.69
CA ASP A 96 3.03 3.07 1.37
C ASP A 96 1.49 3.05 1.39
N VAL A 97 0.93 4.18 1.84
CA VAL A 97 -0.51 4.42 2.00
C VAL A 97 -0.86 5.81 1.44
N GLY A 98 -0.92 5.89 0.11
CA GLY A 98 -1.19 7.11 -0.64
C GLY A 98 -2.62 7.64 -0.57
N LYS A 99 -2.89 8.75 -1.26
CA LYS A 99 -4.24 9.35 -1.34
C LYS A 99 -5.30 8.45 -1.96
N THR A 100 -4.91 7.42 -2.72
CA THR A 100 -5.84 6.43 -3.30
C THR A 100 -6.09 5.23 -2.39
N PHE A 101 -5.60 5.23 -1.14
CA PHE A 101 -5.66 4.06 -0.24
C PHE A 101 -7.09 3.53 -0.02
N ARG A 102 -8.07 4.41 0.20
CA ARG A 102 -9.47 4.00 0.33
C ARG A 102 -9.96 3.17 -0.86
N GLU A 103 -9.60 3.58 -2.09
CA GLU A 103 -9.95 2.84 -3.30
C GLU A 103 -9.23 1.49 -3.37
N GLN A 104 -7.94 1.45 -3.02
CA GLN A 104 -7.16 0.22 -2.94
C GLN A 104 -7.77 -0.79 -1.97
N VAL A 105 -8.25 -0.34 -0.81
CA VAL A 105 -8.96 -1.20 0.16
C VAL A 105 -10.25 -1.75 -0.46
N LEU A 106 -11.12 -0.87 -0.96
CA LEU A 106 -12.40 -1.29 -1.55
C LEU A 106 -12.23 -2.26 -2.72
N ARG A 107 -11.15 -2.13 -3.49
CA ARG A 107 -10.85 -3.00 -4.64
C ARG A 107 -10.16 -4.30 -4.23
N TRP A 108 -9.00 -4.20 -3.59
CA TRP A 108 -8.11 -5.34 -3.42
C TRP A 108 -8.34 -6.10 -2.12
N PHE A 109 -8.70 -5.39 -1.04
CA PHE A 109 -8.94 -6.05 0.24
C PHE A 109 -10.21 -6.88 0.20
N THR A 110 -11.26 -6.36 -0.46
CA THR A 110 -12.50 -7.10 -0.69
C THR A 110 -12.27 -8.31 -1.60
N PHE A 111 -11.53 -8.13 -2.71
CA PHE A 111 -11.26 -9.18 -3.68
C PHE A 111 -10.39 -10.32 -3.11
N HIS A 112 -9.33 -9.98 -2.40
CA HIS A 112 -8.42 -10.97 -1.78
C HIS A 112 -8.83 -11.37 -0.36
N LYS A 113 -9.95 -10.84 0.15
CA LYS A 113 -10.46 -11.10 1.51
C LYS A 113 -9.44 -10.78 2.61
N ILE A 114 -8.72 -9.67 2.45
CA ILE A 114 -7.74 -9.19 3.42
C ILE A 114 -8.48 -8.53 4.59
N PRO A 115 -8.34 -9.05 5.82
CA PRO A 115 -9.16 -8.60 6.94
C PRO A 115 -8.62 -7.36 7.67
N ARG A 116 -7.32 -7.06 7.53
CA ARG A 116 -6.62 -6.01 8.30
C ARG A 116 -5.26 -5.68 7.67
N VAL A 117 -4.59 -4.68 8.24
CA VAL A 117 -3.16 -4.42 8.06
C VAL A 117 -2.48 -4.52 9.42
N ASP A 118 -1.41 -5.31 9.51
CA ASP A 118 -0.65 -5.53 10.74
C ASP A 118 0.48 -4.51 10.90
N SER A 119 1.10 -4.08 9.79
CA SER A 119 2.10 -3.01 9.81
C SER A 119 2.21 -2.29 8.47
N ILE A 120 2.71 -1.05 8.54
CA ILE A 120 2.95 -0.17 7.40
C ILE A 120 4.44 0.13 7.34
N VAL A 121 5.02 0.07 6.14
CA VAL A 121 6.39 0.50 5.86
C VAL A 121 6.31 1.65 4.87
N LEU A 122 6.92 2.79 5.19
CA LEU A 122 6.90 3.96 4.31
C LEU A 122 8.22 4.09 3.56
N THR A 123 8.17 4.30 2.25
CA THR A 123 9.34 4.57 1.42
C THR A 123 9.83 6.01 1.63
N HIS A 124 8.89 6.96 1.72
CA HIS A 124 9.14 8.39 1.88
C HIS A 124 7.86 9.16 2.26
N GLU A 125 7.95 10.49 2.43
CA GLU A 125 6.84 11.32 2.96
C GLU A 125 6.06 12.15 1.91
N HIS A 126 6.17 11.83 0.61
CA HIS A 126 5.35 12.49 -0.40
C HIS A 126 3.88 12.07 -0.32
N ALA A 127 3.02 12.92 -0.87
CA ALA A 127 1.57 12.83 -0.70
C ALA A 127 0.97 11.51 -1.21
N ASP A 128 1.47 11.04 -2.34
CA ASP A 128 1.15 9.76 -2.95
C ASP A 128 1.64 8.53 -2.17
N ALA A 129 2.52 8.71 -1.17
CA ALA A 129 2.94 7.64 -0.25
C ALA A 129 2.26 7.70 1.12
N ILE A 130 1.75 8.86 1.57
CA ILE A 130 1.30 9.03 2.97
C ILE A 130 -0.10 9.61 3.19
N LEU A 131 -0.77 10.19 2.19
CA LEU A 131 -2.05 10.90 2.44
C LEU A 131 -3.22 9.97 2.82
N GLY A 132 -3.06 8.65 2.70
CA GLY A 132 -4.02 7.65 3.16
C GLY A 132 -3.85 7.24 4.63
N LEU A 133 -2.90 7.81 5.37
CA LEU A 133 -2.65 7.46 6.78
C LEU A 133 -3.88 7.65 7.68
N ASP A 134 -4.73 8.65 7.40
CA ASP A 134 -5.96 8.88 8.17
C ASP A 134 -7.00 7.78 7.93
N ASP A 135 -7.08 7.29 6.70
CA ASP A 135 -8.01 6.25 6.26
C ASP A 135 -7.68 4.86 6.85
N ILE A 136 -6.46 4.66 7.39
CA ILE A 136 -6.08 3.40 8.07
C ILE A 136 -7.03 3.05 9.20
N ARG A 137 -7.64 4.05 9.83
CA ARG A 137 -8.67 3.83 10.86
C ARG A 137 -9.82 2.94 10.38
N ALA A 138 -10.14 2.94 9.08
CA ALA A 138 -11.21 2.12 8.51
C ALA A 138 -10.91 0.61 8.53
N ILE A 139 -9.63 0.23 8.68
CA ILE A 139 -9.17 -1.17 8.67
C ILE A 139 -8.49 -1.60 9.97
N GLN A 140 -8.40 -0.70 10.97
CA GLN A 140 -8.00 -1.09 12.31
C GLN A 140 -9.15 -1.84 13.01
N PRO A 141 -8.85 -2.80 13.90
CA PRO A 141 -9.87 -3.41 14.75
C PRO A 141 -10.71 -2.32 15.45
N HIS A 142 -12.02 -2.51 15.58
CA HIS A 142 -12.89 -1.55 16.25
C HIS A 142 -13.12 -1.96 17.71
N SER A 143 -12.91 -1.02 18.64
CA SER A 143 -13.32 -1.14 20.04
C SER A 143 -14.29 -0.01 20.41
N PRO A 144 -15.41 -0.29 21.13
CA PRO A 144 -16.32 0.75 21.61
C PRO A 144 -15.66 1.81 22.48
N THR A 145 -14.58 1.44 23.18
CA THR A 145 -13.80 2.31 24.07
C THR A 145 -12.61 2.98 23.38
N ASN A 146 -12.40 2.70 22.08
CA ASN A 146 -11.22 3.11 21.31
C ASN A 146 -9.90 2.53 21.86
N ASP A 147 -9.97 1.46 22.67
CA ASP A 147 -8.83 0.65 23.09
C ASP A 147 -8.48 -0.31 21.95
N ILE A 148 -7.70 0.18 20.99
CA ILE A 148 -7.23 -0.60 19.85
C ILE A 148 -5.70 -0.61 19.86
N ASP A 149 -5.12 -1.76 19.57
CA ASP A 149 -3.67 -1.87 19.44
C ASP A 149 -3.20 -0.98 18.27
N PRO A 150 -2.28 -0.03 18.51
CA PRO A 150 -1.83 0.87 17.47
C PRO A 150 -1.13 0.11 16.32
N THR A 151 -1.42 0.50 15.08
CA THR A 151 -0.73 -0.06 13.91
C THR A 151 0.70 0.47 13.84
N ALA A 152 1.67 -0.44 13.76
CA ALA A 152 3.07 -0.07 13.65
C ALA A 152 3.38 0.53 12.27
N ILE A 153 4.07 1.67 12.25
CA ILE A 153 4.53 2.35 11.04
C ILE A 153 6.04 2.50 11.08
N TYR A 154 6.73 1.90 10.11
CA TYR A 154 8.18 1.96 9.95
C TYR A 154 8.55 3.04 8.94
N LEU A 155 9.38 4.00 9.36
CA LEU A 155 9.75 5.16 8.55
C LEU A 155 11.08 5.76 9.02
N THR A 156 11.73 6.54 8.15
CA THR A 156 12.97 7.25 8.51
C THR A 156 12.68 8.39 9.49
N ARG A 157 13.73 8.91 10.15
CA ARG A 157 13.63 10.13 10.97
C ARG A 157 13.13 11.30 10.14
N HIS A 158 13.66 11.47 8.92
CA HIS A 158 13.27 12.54 8.01
C HIS A 158 11.77 12.53 7.71
N SER A 159 11.25 11.38 7.30
CA SER A 159 9.82 11.24 7.01
C SER A 159 8.96 11.47 8.25
N MET A 160 9.40 11.02 9.44
CA MET A 160 8.70 11.28 10.70
C MET A 160 8.60 12.78 11.01
N ASP A 161 9.69 13.53 10.87
CA ASP A 161 9.70 14.96 11.18
C ASP A 161 8.74 15.75 10.26
N SER A 162 8.69 15.36 8.98
CA SER A 162 7.73 15.91 8.01
C SER A 162 6.28 15.52 8.33
N ILE A 163 6.03 14.25 8.66
CA ILE A 163 4.70 13.75 9.05
C ILE A 163 4.19 14.43 10.31
N ALA A 164 5.05 14.67 11.31
CA ALA A 164 4.68 15.38 12.52
C ALA A 164 4.20 16.82 12.24
N THR A 165 4.70 17.43 11.16
CA THR A 165 4.27 18.76 10.71
C THR A 165 2.96 18.69 9.90
N LYS A 166 2.81 17.71 9.01
CA LYS A 166 1.63 17.53 8.14
C LYS A 166 0.40 17.00 8.90
N PHE A 167 0.62 16.07 9.83
CA PHE A 167 -0.40 15.34 10.58
C PHE A 167 -0.13 15.36 12.10
N PRO A 168 -0.06 16.54 12.73
CA PRO A 168 0.26 16.63 14.16
C PRO A 168 -0.74 15.84 15.03
N TYR A 169 -1.98 15.70 14.58
CA TYR A 169 -3.03 14.97 15.28
C TYR A 169 -2.87 13.43 15.23
N LEU A 170 -2.12 12.89 14.27
CA LEU A 170 -1.77 11.46 14.20
C LEU A 170 -0.53 11.10 15.04
N VAL A 171 0.26 12.11 15.41
CA VAL A 171 1.50 11.95 16.19
C VAL A 171 1.27 12.23 17.68
N GLN A 172 0.48 13.26 18.00
CA GLN A 172 0.29 13.70 19.38
C GLN A 172 -0.69 12.79 20.15
N LYS A 173 -0.14 11.94 21.03
CA LYS A 173 -0.94 11.04 21.89
C LYS A 173 -1.49 11.71 23.16
N LYS A 174 -0.97 12.87 23.57
CA LYS A 174 -1.42 13.53 24.81
C LYS A 174 -2.65 14.39 24.55
N LEU A 175 -3.81 13.86 24.90
CA LEU A 175 -4.99 14.68 25.19
C LEU A 175 -4.63 15.66 26.31
N ARG A 176 -4.94 16.94 26.13
CA ARG A 176 -4.88 17.91 27.25
C ARG A 176 -5.99 17.57 28.24
N GLU A 177 -5.80 17.84 29.53
CA GLU A 177 -6.87 17.67 30.53
C GLU A 177 -8.14 18.39 30.05
N GLY A 178 -9.26 17.65 29.97
CA GLY A 178 -10.55 18.15 29.48
C GLY A 178 -10.81 18.01 27.97
N GLN A 179 -9.89 17.45 27.17
CA GLN A 179 -10.18 17.14 25.76
C GLN A 179 -10.89 15.79 25.60
N GLU A 180 -11.97 15.78 24.82
CA GLU A 180 -12.61 14.54 24.36
C GLU A 180 -11.64 13.67 23.57
N VAL A 181 -11.78 12.36 23.72
CA VAL A 181 -11.02 11.36 22.95
C VAL A 181 -11.32 11.55 21.46
N ARG A 182 -10.33 12.05 20.71
CA ARG A 182 -10.42 12.12 19.26
C ARG A 182 -10.37 10.71 18.70
N ARG A 183 -11.40 10.34 17.94
CA ARG A 183 -11.42 9.06 17.23
C ARG A 183 -10.57 9.19 15.95
N VAL A 184 -9.26 9.07 16.07
CA VAL A 184 -8.29 9.09 14.95
C VAL A 184 -7.56 7.75 14.90
N ALA A 185 -6.91 7.46 13.77
CA ALA A 185 -6.09 6.26 13.63
C ALA A 185 -5.06 6.17 14.77
N GLN A 186 -4.93 4.98 15.37
CA GLN A 186 -3.96 4.76 16.45
C GLN A 186 -2.67 4.22 15.85
N LEU A 187 -1.62 5.02 15.86
CA LEU A 187 -0.36 4.69 15.17
C LEU A 187 0.81 4.57 16.17
N ASP A 188 1.70 3.62 15.90
CA ASP A 188 2.95 3.42 16.63
C ASP A 188 4.14 3.62 15.69
N TRP A 189 4.74 4.80 15.79
CA TRP A 189 5.82 5.24 14.92
C TRP A 189 7.15 4.58 15.30
N LYS A 190 7.72 3.81 14.37
CA LYS A 190 8.98 3.08 14.50
C LYS A 190 10.03 3.68 13.57
N ILE A 191 11.02 4.35 14.15
CA ILE A 191 12.11 4.94 13.37
C ILE A 191 13.06 3.83 12.91
N ILE A 192 13.29 3.75 11.60
CA ILE A 192 14.27 2.86 10.98
C ILE A 192 15.49 3.66 10.51
N GLU A 193 16.64 2.99 10.45
CA GLU A 193 17.86 3.55 9.86
C GLU A 193 17.84 3.34 8.33
N GLU A 194 18.29 4.33 7.58
CA GLU A 194 18.35 4.31 6.11
C GLU A 194 19.61 3.59 5.59
N HIS A 195 19.84 2.36 6.05
CA HIS A 195 21.03 1.58 5.68
C HIS A 195 20.77 0.08 5.60
N TYR A 196 21.35 -0.58 4.60
CA TYR A 196 21.20 -2.03 4.38
C TYR A 196 21.60 -2.87 5.60
N ASP A 197 22.74 -2.55 6.24
CA ASP A 197 23.23 -3.26 7.44
C ASP A 197 22.37 -3.06 8.70
N LYS A 198 21.31 -2.25 8.62
CA LYS A 198 20.40 -1.95 9.72
C LYS A 198 18.99 -2.45 9.39
N PRO A 199 18.80 -3.77 9.25
CA PRO A 199 17.50 -4.33 8.96
C PRO A 199 16.54 -4.15 10.13
N PHE A 200 15.25 -4.18 9.84
CA PHE A 200 14.18 -4.19 10.82
C PHE A 200 13.19 -5.32 10.51
N VAL A 201 12.33 -5.63 11.47
CA VAL A 201 11.30 -6.66 11.33
C VAL A 201 9.93 -6.01 11.47
N ALA A 202 9.09 -6.14 10.44
CA ALA A 202 7.71 -5.69 10.45
C ALA A 202 6.80 -6.93 10.33
N SER A 203 5.95 -7.15 11.34
CA SER A 203 5.03 -8.29 11.43
C SER A 203 5.64 -9.65 11.05
N GLY A 204 6.86 -9.91 11.54
CA GLY A 204 7.61 -11.15 11.33
C GLY A 204 8.47 -11.20 10.06
N LEU A 205 8.27 -10.30 9.10
CA LEU A 205 9.09 -10.23 7.89
C LEU A 205 10.27 -9.27 8.10
N LYS A 206 11.48 -9.72 7.75
CA LYS A 206 12.69 -8.91 7.80
C LYS A 206 12.85 -8.08 6.53
N PHE A 207 13.05 -6.78 6.72
CA PHE A 207 13.30 -5.80 5.66
C PHE A 207 14.71 -5.23 5.77
N PHE A 208 15.32 -5.00 4.62
CA PHE A 208 16.60 -4.31 4.49
C PHE A 208 16.35 -3.01 3.70
N PRO A 209 16.52 -1.84 4.34
CA PRO A 209 16.42 -0.55 3.66
C PRO A 209 17.40 -0.42 2.50
N LEU A 210 16.94 0.08 1.37
CA LEU A 210 17.73 0.35 0.17
C LEU A 210 17.65 1.85 -0.19
N PRO A 211 18.60 2.68 0.26
CA PRO A 211 18.60 4.10 -0.07
C PRO A 211 18.72 4.33 -1.58
N VAL A 212 17.82 5.13 -2.15
CA VAL A 212 17.86 5.51 -3.56
C VAL A 212 17.61 7.01 -3.72
N MET A 213 18.10 7.59 -4.81
CA MET A 213 17.83 8.99 -5.13
C MET A 213 16.48 9.08 -5.83
N HIS A 214 15.63 10.03 -5.41
CA HIS A 214 14.39 10.39 -6.08
C HIS A 214 14.43 11.89 -6.40
N GLY A 215 14.98 12.21 -7.58
CA GLY A 215 15.37 13.58 -7.95
C GLY A 215 16.89 13.78 -7.86
N GLU A 216 17.36 15.03 -7.73
CA GLU A 216 18.78 15.33 -7.62
C GLU A 216 19.32 15.19 -6.19
N ASP A 217 18.57 15.72 -5.21
CA ASP A 217 19.03 15.90 -3.82
C ASP A 217 18.06 15.33 -2.77
N TYR A 218 17.25 14.35 -3.16
CA TYR A 218 16.29 13.73 -2.25
C TYR A 218 16.48 12.23 -2.22
N LEU A 219 16.56 11.69 -1.00
CA LEU A 219 16.77 10.28 -0.72
C LEU A 219 15.46 9.68 -0.22
N CYS A 220 15.04 8.59 -0.85
CA CYS A 220 13.95 7.75 -0.39
C CYS A 220 14.45 6.31 -0.20
N LEU A 221 13.57 5.44 0.28
CA LEU A 221 13.88 4.03 0.49
C LEU A 221 13.15 3.13 -0.51
N GLY A 222 13.89 2.24 -1.14
CA GLY A 222 13.39 0.94 -1.52
C GLY A 222 13.59 -0.08 -0.40
N TYR A 223 13.12 -1.31 -0.61
CA TYR A 223 13.26 -2.38 0.36
C TYR A 223 13.62 -3.71 -0.29
N LEU A 224 14.60 -4.40 0.29
CA LEU A 224 14.90 -5.79 0.01
C LEU A 224 14.29 -6.67 1.11
N PHE A 225 13.60 -7.74 0.73
CA PHE A 225 13.00 -8.68 1.68
C PHE A 225 12.84 -10.08 1.06
N GLY A 226 12.52 -11.05 1.91
CA GLY A 226 12.32 -12.45 1.53
C GLY A 226 13.60 -13.30 1.57
N GLU A 227 13.48 -14.49 2.15
CA GLU A 227 14.60 -15.42 2.32
C GLU A 227 14.66 -16.45 1.18
N LYS A 228 13.52 -17.07 0.85
CA LYS A 228 13.41 -18.08 -0.21
C LYS A 228 13.27 -17.47 -1.60
N CYS A 229 12.47 -16.41 -1.70
CA CYS A 229 12.32 -15.60 -2.90
C CYS A 229 12.75 -14.18 -2.52
N LYS A 230 13.88 -13.73 -3.05
CA LYS A 230 14.46 -12.44 -2.74
C LYS A 230 13.87 -11.36 -3.65
N VAL A 231 13.20 -10.40 -3.03
CA VAL A 231 12.44 -9.34 -3.72
C VAL A 231 13.04 -7.99 -3.37
N ALA A 232 13.31 -7.17 -4.39
CA ALA A 232 13.60 -5.75 -4.21
C ALA A 232 12.42 -4.92 -4.75
N TYR A 233 11.89 -4.03 -3.91
CA TYR A 233 10.81 -3.10 -4.25
C TYR A 233 11.32 -1.66 -4.16
N ILE A 234 11.33 -0.96 -5.30
CA ILE A 234 11.92 0.37 -5.45
C ILE A 234 10.99 1.22 -6.33
N SER A 235 10.02 1.89 -5.70
CA SER A 235 8.89 2.56 -6.36
C SER A 235 9.24 3.91 -6.99
N ASP A 236 10.17 4.64 -6.38
CA ASP A 236 10.50 6.02 -6.72
C ASP A 236 12.01 6.15 -6.83
N VAL A 237 12.56 6.19 -8.05
CA VAL A 237 14.02 6.25 -8.24
C VAL A 237 14.43 6.98 -9.51
N SER A 238 15.31 7.96 -9.35
CA SER A 238 16.04 8.63 -10.43
C SER A 238 17.45 8.08 -10.63
N ARG A 239 18.09 7.61 -9.55
CA ARG A 239 19.47 7.11 -9.56
C ARG A 239 19.75 6.19 -8.37
N PHE A 240 20.53 5.14 -8.63
CA PHE A 240 21.06 4.27 -7.59
C PHE A 240 22.38 4.81 -7.03
N PRO A 241 22.49 5.01 -5.71
CA PRO A 241 23.78 5.10 -5.05
C PRO A 241 24.56 3.78 -5.21
N SER A 242 25.89 3.86 -5.31
CA SER A 242 26.74 2.68 -5.57
C SER A 242 26.58 1.57 -4.53
N ASN A 243 26.29 1.92 -3.27
CA ASN A 243 26.03 0.93 -2.21
C ASN A 243 24.78 0.11 -2.53
N THR A 244 23.67 0.78 -2.84
CA THR A 244 22.41 0.11 -3.17
C THR A 244 22.50 -0.68 -4.47
N GLU A 245 23.16 -0.13 -5.50
CA GLU A 245 23.44 -0.83 -6.76
C GLU A 245 24.23 -2.13 -6.51
N TYR A 246 25.25 -2.07 -5.67
CA TYR A 246 26.01 -3.26 -5.28
C TYR A 246 25.12 -4.27 -4.55
N VAL A 247 24.34 -3.85 -3.56
CA VAL A 247 23.46 -4.72 -2.77
C VAL A 247 22.48 -5.49 -3.65
N ILE A 248 21.83 -4.84 -4.62
CA ILE A 248 20.85 -5.50 -5.50
C ILE A 248 21.49 -6.29 -6.65
N SER A 249 22.82 -6.23 -6.81
CA SER A 249 23.55 -7.00 -7.81
C SER A 249 23.77 -8.45 -7.37
N LYS A 250 24.11 -9.31 -8.34
CA LYS A 250 24.47 -10.73 -8.07
C LYS A 250 25.65 -10.87 -7.11
N ASN A 251 26.55 -9.89 -7.06
CA ASN A 251 27.76 -9.93 -6.24
C ASN A 251 27.55 -9.36 -4.82
N GLY A 252 26.46 -8.61 -4.59
CA GLY A 252 26.15 -8.04 -3.29
C GLY A 252 25.34 -8.99 -2.43
N ALA A 253 24.04 -8.74 -2.30
CA ALA A 253 23.14 -9.60 -1.52
C ALA A 253 22.76 -10.90 -2.26
N GLY A 254 23.30 -11.14 -3.45
CA GLY A 254 23.01 -12.30 -4.30
C GLY A 254 21.90 -12.04 -5.32
N GLN A 255 21.62 -13.04 -6.16
CA GLN A 255 20.60 -12.94 -7.21
C GLN A 255 19.22 -12.60 -6.61
N LEU A 256 18.56 -11.60 -7.19
CA LEU A 256 17.15 -11.30 -6.94
C LEU A 256 16.26 -12.24 -7.78
N ASP A 257 15.18 -12.70 -7.18
CA ASP A 257 14.11 -13.44 -7.87
C ASP A 257 13.10 -12.48 -8.51
N LEU A 258 12.89 -11.31 -7.88
CA LEU A 258 12.01 -10.27 -8.38
C LEU A 258 12.57 -8.88 -8.08
N LEU A 259 12.62 -8.03 -9.11
CA LEU A 259 12.92 -6.60 -9.00
C LEU A 259 11.70 -5.81 -9.49
N ILE A 260 11.15 -4.99 -8.62
CA ILE A 260 10.06 -4.06 -8.92
C ILE A 260 10.67 -2.65 -8.90
N LEU A 261 10.53 -1.94 -10.02
CA LEU A 261 11.29 -0.72 -10.27
C LEU A 261 10.44 0.37 -10.93
N ASP A 262 10.67 1.62 -10.52
CA ASP A 262 10.19 2.83 -11.19
C ASP A 262 10.51 2.82 -12.71
N CYS A 263 9.50 3.13 -13.52
CA CYS A 263 9.61 3.25 -14.97
C CYS A 263 8.86 4.50 -15.51
N LEU A 264 8.88 5.62 -14.78
CA LEU A 264 8.25 6.85 -15.25
C LEU A 264 9.10 7.56 -16.32
N TYR A 265 8.50 7.84 -17.47
CA TYR A 265 9.14 8.63 -18.52
C TYR A 265 9.21 10.12 -18.11
N LYS A 266 10.37 10.75 -18.33
CA LYS A 266 10.60 12.18 -18.07
C LYS A 266 10.17 13.06 -19.22
#